data_AF-A0A3R9W5U0-F1
#
_entry.id   AF-A0A3R9W5U0-F1
#
_cell.length_a   1.000
_cell.length_b   1.000
_cell.length_c   1.000
_cell.angle_alpha   90.00
_cell.angle_beta   90.00
_cell.angle_gamma   90.00
#
_symmetry.space_group_name_H-M   'P 1'
#
loop_
_entity.id
_entity.type
_entity.pdbx_description
1 polymer ?
#
loop_
_entity_poly.entity_id
_entity_poly.type
_entity_poly.pdbx_seq_one_letter_code
_entity_poly.pdbx_strand_id
1 'polypeptide(L)'
;MEPLVHVPTEEPHLPTEDPHFGAIAIELDHAVGALTVRGTGLPTVEMRRAPGTPPDGQVPIGTRDPERLTLTVDGTEETLRPAKGFLTRRSYRVEATSTTRGHTYRLVPDSLATSRLLRDGRLLGVFTSSGDGHVTADWETPDAPARPPEPYDASMGYALAAAFGTGAEPMWRLVLDAVLDLWP
;
A
#
# COMPACT_ATOMS: atom_id res chain seq x y z
N MET A 1 -4.25 36.92 24.65
CA MET A 1 -4.22 36.53 23.23
C MET A 1 -3.56 35.16 23.18
N GLU A 2 -4.37 34.11 23.20
CA GLU A 2 -3.87 32.75 22.97
C GLU A 2 -3.55 32.59 21.48
N PRO A 3 -2.44 31.93 21.12
CA PRO A 3 -2.16 31.66 19.72
C PRO A 3 -3.14 30.59 19.21
N LEU A 4 -3.78 30.90 18.09
CA LEU A 4 -4.61 30.00 17.32
C LEU A 4 -3.75 28.84 16.84
N VAL A 5 -3.87 27.67 17.45
CA VAL A 5 -3.23 26.45 16.97
C VAL A 5 -3.89 26.10 15.64
N HIS A 6 -3.18 26.30 14.55
CA HIS A 6 -3.57 25.78 13.25
C HIS A 6 -3.52 24.26 13.35
N VAL A 7 -4.67 23.63 13.57
CA VAL A 7 -4.85 22.21 13.29
C VAL A 7 -4.70 22.09 11.77
N PRO A 8 -3.71 21.35 11.24
CA PRO A 8 -3.68 21.07 9.82
C PRO A 8 -4.93 20.26 9.50
N THR A 9 -5.80 20.81 8.66
CA THR A 9 -6.88 20.05 8.06
C THR A 9 -6.20 19.01 7.17
N GLU A 10 -6.19 17.74 7.58
CA GLU A 10 -5.87 16.64 6.67
C GLU A 10 -6.83 16.78 5.49
N GLU A 11 -6.28 17.14 4.32
CA GLU A 11 -7.06 17.11 3.10
C GLU A 11 -7.56 15.67 2.92
N PRO A 12 -8.87 15.44 2.73
CA PRO A 12 -9.37 14.11 2.50
C PRO A 12 -8.69 13.57 1.24
N HIS A 13 -7.88 12.53 1.40
CA HIS A 13 -7.25 11.85 0.27
C HIS A 13 -8.37 11.40 -0.66
N LEU A 14 -8.41 11.98 -1.86
CA LEU A 14 -9.43 11.62 -2.84
C LEU A 14 -9.29 10.12 -3.15
N PRO A 15 -10.41 9.37 -3.20
CA PRO A 15 -10.36 7.96 -3.52
C PRO A 15 -9.68 7.75 -4.88
N THR A 16 -8.85 6.70 -4.97
CA THR A 16 -8.32 6.23 -6.24
C THR A 16 -9.46 5.63 -7.05
N GLU A 17 -9.59 6.02 -8.32
CA GLU A 17 -10.48 5.32 -9.27
C GLU A 17 -9.75 4.15 -9.93
N ASP A 18 -10.22 2.93 -9.71
CA ASP A 18 -9.76 1.72 -10.39
C ASP A 18 -10.74 1.31 -11.51
N PRO A 19 -10.26 1.04 -12.75
CA PRO A 19 -11.16 0.69 -13.86
C PRO A 19 -11.97 -0.61 -13.67
N HIS A 20 -11.50 -1.54 -12.83
CA HIS A 20 -12.14 -2.84 -12.57
C HIS A 20 -12.96 -2.85 -11.29
N PHE A 21 -12.52 -2.10 -10.27
CA PHE A 21 -13.05 -2.13 -8.91
C PHE A 21 -13.72 -0.83 -8.46
N GLY A 22 -13.70 0.21 -9.29
CA GLY A 22 -14.29 1.53 -9.01
C GLY A 22 -13.48 2.31 -7.98
N ALA A 23 -14.17 3.19 -7.24
CA ALA A 23 -13.53 4.05 -6.26
C ALA A 23 -13.04 3.26 -5.03
N ILE A 24 -11.76 3.46 -4.70
CA ILE A 24 -11.05 2.84 -3.58
C ILE A 24 -10.48 3.95 -2.69
N ALA A 25 -10.97 4.02 -1.46
CA ALA A 25 -10.46 4.94 -0.45
C ALA A 25 -9.32 4.28 0.32
N ILE A 26 -8.21 5.02 0.45
CA ILE A 26 -7.00 4.62 1.13
C ILE A 26 -6.67 5.70 2.14
N GLU A 27 -6.66 5.33 3.41
CA GLU A 27 -6.36 6.23 4.52
C GLU A 27 -5.10 5.72 5.20
N LEU A 28 -3.98 6.42 5.03
CA LEU A 28 -2.69 6.06 5.61
C LEU A 28 -2.22 7.17 6.56
N ASP A 29 -2.17 6.86 7.86
CA ASP A 29 -1.57 7.70 8.87
C ASP A 29 -0.18 7.16 9.23
N HIS A 30 0.85 7.82 8.73
CA HIS A 30 2.25 7.50 8.97
C HIS A 30 2.66 7.63 10.45
N ALA A 31 2.11 8.63 11.13
CA ALA A 31 2.49 9.01 12.48
C ALA A 31 2.06 7.92 13.47
N VAL A 32 0.80 7.49 13.39
CA VAL A 32 0.29 6.41 14.25
C VAL A 32 0.53 5.02 13.67
N GLY A 33 0.84 4.93 12.37
CA GLY A 33 1.08 3.68 11.66
C GLY A 33 -0.21 2.89 11.44
N ALA A 34 -1.26 3.57 10.97
CA ALA A 34 -2.55 2.97 10.64
C ALA A 34 -2.83 3.10 9.15
N LEU A 35 -3.39 2.06 8.55
CA LEU A 35 -3.86 2.03 7.17
C LEU A 35 -5.25 1.42 7.13
N THR A 36 -6.15 2.04 6.38
CA THR A 36 -7.46 1.50 6.02
C THR A 36 -7.64 1.54 4.50
N VAL A 37 -8.04 0.43 3.90
CA VAL A 37 -8.44 0.34 2.50
C VAL A 37 -9.89 -0.14 2.43
N ARG A 38 -10.72 0.61 1.71
CA ARG A 38 -12.15 0.32 1.53
C ARG A 38 -12.63 0.73 0.15
N GLY A 39 -13.64 0.03 -0.35
CA GLY A 39 -14.24 0.31 -1.65
C GLY A 39 -15.58 -0.40 -1.78
N THR A 40 -16.39 0.00 -2.75
CA THR A 40 -17.70 -0.64 -2.95
C THR A 40 -17.51 -2.09 -3.39
N GLY A 41 -17.98 -3.04 -2.58
CA GLY A 41 -17.84 -4.48 -2.86
C GLY A 41 -16.47 -5.07 -2.54
N LEU A 42 -15.55 -4.27 -2.00
CA LEU A 42 -14.25 -4.73 -1.50
C LEU A 42 -14.39 -5.02 0.01
N PRO A 43 -13.76 -6.09 0.51
CA PRO A 43 -13.62 -6.27 1.94
C PRO A 43 -12.73 -5.14 2.50
N THR A 44 -13.02 -4.70 3.71
CA THR A 44 -12.24 -3.64 4.38
C THR A 44 -10.95 -4.23 4.89
N VAL A 45 -9.82 -3.62 4.54
CA VAL A 45 -8.50 -4.05 5.02
C VAL A 45 -7.98 -3.00 5.98
N GLU A 46 -7.55 -3.43 7.16
CA GLU A 46 -6.90 -2.55 8.13
C GLU A 46 -5.51 -3.09 8.44
N MET A 47 -4.52 -2.21 8.51
CA MET A 47 -3.18 -2.56 8.97
C MET A 47 -2.74 -1.59 10.05
N ARG A 48 -2.14 -2.13 11.12
CA ARG A 48 -1.70 -1.32 12.25
C ARG A 48 -0.33 -1.72 12.76
N ARG A 49 0.53 -0.72 12.90
CA ARG A 49 1.82 -0.79 13.60
C ARG A 49 1.58 -0.83 15.11
N ALA A 50 2.31 -1.70 15.81
CA ALA A 50 2.23 -1.84 17.25
C ALA A 50 2.56 -0.50 17.95
N PRO A 51 1.76 -0.06 18.94
CA PRO A 51 2.01 1.19 19.66
C PRO A 51 3.42 1.26 20.24
N GLY A 52 4.03 2.44 20.20
CA GLY A 52 5.39 2.66 20.71
C GLY A 52 6.51 2.13 19.80
N THR A 53 6.19 1.56 18.63
CA THR A 53 7.19 1.25 17.61
C THR A 53 7.67 2.52 16.92
N PRO A 54 8.96 2.86 16.97
CA PRO A 54 9.50 4.01 16.25
C PRO A 54 9.26 3.85 14.74
N PRO A 55 8.78 4.89 14.03
CA PRO A 55 8.58 4.82 12.60
C PRO A 55 9.92 4.79 11.86
N ASP A 56 10.03 3.87 10.91
CA ASP A 56 11.05 3.88 9.85
C ASP A 56 10.56 4.77 8.71
N GLY A 57 11.23 5.91 8.50
CA GLY A 57 10.87 6.89 7.47
C GLY A 57 11.00 6.40 6.03
N GLN A 58 11.57 5.21 5.80
CA GLN A 58 11.66 4.58 4.47
C GLN A 58 10.48 3.64 4.18
N VAL A 59 9.62 3.39 5.17
CA VAL A 59 8.49 2.46 5.06
C VAL A 59 7.21 3.25 5.33
N PRO A 60 6.22 3.27 4.43
CA PRO A 60 5.02 4.09 4.61
C PRO A 60 4.24 3.76 5.90
N ILE A 61 3.99 2.49 6.21
CA ILE A 61 3.39 2.05 7.48
C ILE A 61 4.36 2.17 8.68
N GLY A 62 5.62 2.55 8.41
CA GLY A 62 6.68 2.85 9.38
C GLY A 62 7.35 1.65 10.03
N THR A 63 7.08 0.42 9.60
CA THR A 63 7.92 -0.73 9.96
C THR A 63 7.75 -1.87 8.97
N ARG A 64 8.77 -2.72 8.86
CA ARG A 64 8.71 -4.01 8.15
C ARG A 64 8.78 -5.20 9.11
N ASP A 65 8.81 -4.95 10.41
CA ASP A 65 8.84 -5.99 11.42
C ASP A 65 7.46 -6.67 11.52
N PRO A 66 7.30 -7.93 11.08
CA PRO A 66 6.00 -8.61 11.13
C PRO A 66 5.47 -8.76 12.55
N GLU A 67 6.33 -8.84 13.56
CA GLU A 67 5.90 -8.98 14.97
C GLU A 67 5.28 -7.69 15.52
N ARG A 68 5.45 -6.58 14.80
CA ARG A 68 4.93 -5.26 15.13
C ARG A 68 3.83 -4.80 14.18
N LEU A 69 3.32 -5.69 13.33
CA LEU A 69 2.27 -5.39 12.39
C LEU A 69 1.10 -6.33 12.58
N THR A 70 -0.09 -5.77 12.54
CA THR A 70 -1.36 -6.51 12.46
C THR A 70 -2.02 -6.16 11.14
N LEU A 71 -2.58 -7.16 10.46
CA LEU A 71 -3.35 -7.02 9.23
C LEU A 71 -4.69 -7.72 9.45
N THR A 72 -5.79 -7.03 9.20
CA THR A 72 -7.14 -7.60 9.24
C THR A 72 -7.86 -7.36 7.93
N VAL A 73 -8.70 -8.31 7.53
CA VAL A 73 -9.63 -8.19 6.40
C VAL A 73 -11.03 -8.52 6.88
N ASP A 74 -11.95 -7.56 6.80
CA ASP A 74 -13.27 -7.60 7.44
C ASP A 74 -13.19 -8.05 8.92
N GLY A 75 -12.19 -7.53 9.64
CA GLY A 75 -11.94 -7.87 11.05
C GLY A 75 -11.30 -9.23 11.30
N THR A 76 -11.05 -10.03 10.26
CA THR A 76 -10.34 -11.32 10.37
C THR A 76 -8.84 -11.11 10.23
N GLU A 77 -8.05 -11.54 11.21
CA GLU A 77 -6.60 -11.37 11.19
C GLU A 77 -5.94 -12.25 10.12
N GLU A 78 -5.04 -11.64 9.35
CA GLU A 78 -4.27 -12.29 8.30
C GLU A 78 -2.77 -12.23 8.58
N THR A 79 -2.04 -13.25 8.14
CA THR A 79 -0.61 -13.35 8.45
C THR A 79 0.21 -12.50 7.49
N LEU A 80 1.00 -11.57 8.02
CA LEU A 80 1.88 -10.70 7.25
C LEU A 80 3.36 -11.08 7.47
N ARG A 81 4.11 -11.20 6.38
CA ARG A 81 5.54 -11.54 6.36
C ARG A 81 6.29 -10.61 5.40
N PRO A 82 6.58 -9.35 5.80
CA PRO A 82 7.47 -8.51 5.03
C PRO A 82 8.87 -9.12 5.07
N ALA A 83 9.53 -9.21 3.91
CA ALA A 83 10.93 -9.62 3.89
C ALA A 83 11.78 -8.56 4.60
N LYS A 84 12.81 -9.03 5.33
CA LYS A 84 13.69 -8.20 6.15
C LYS A 84 14.45 -7.12 5.37
N GLY A 85 14.51 -7.18 4.03
CA GLY A 85 15.07 -6.12 3.18
C GLY A 85 16.52 -5.79 3.50
N PHE A 86 17.49 -6.57 3.02
CA PHE A 86 18.88 -6.42 3.49
C PHE A 86 19.97 -6.48 2.40
N LEU A 87 19.65 -6.78 1.13
CA LEU A 87 20.71 -7.03 0.13
C LEU A 87 20.44 -6.45 -1.25
N THR A 88 19.23 -6.55 -1.77
CA THR A 88 18.87 -6.07 -3.12
C THR A 88 17.44 -5.55 -3.14
N ARG A 89 17.05 -4.72 -4.12
CA ARG A 89 15.66 -4.24 -4.26
C ARG A 89 14.63 -5.38 -4.23
N ARG A 90 14.95 -6.55 -4.81
CA ARG A 90 14.10 -7.75 -4.78
C ARG A 90 13.88 -8.33 -3.37
N SER A 91 14.75 -8.00 -2.40
CA SER A 91 14.61 -8.40 -1.00
C SER A 91 13.54 -7.62 -0.22
N TYR A 92 12.87 -6.64 -0.87
CA TYR A 92 11.75 -5.88 -0.29
C TYR A 92 10.37 -6.52 -0.54
N ARG A 93 10.33 -7.77 -1.02
CA ARG A 93 9.07 -8.52 -1.16
C ARG A 93 8.24 -8.49 0.12
N VAL A 94 6.94 -8.32 -0.02
CA VAL A 94 5.99 -8.50 1.08
C VAL A 94 5.11 -9.70 0.77
N GLU A 95 4.99 -10.61 1.72
CA GLU A 95 4.08 -11.74 1.62
C GLU A 95 2.96 -11.56 2.64
N ALA A 96 1.73 -11.83 2.24
CA ALA A 96 0.58 -11.88 3.13
C ALA A 96 -0.22 -13.14 2.82
N THR A 97 -0.58 -13.90 3.85
CA THR A 97 -1.33 -15.14 3.70
C THR A 97 -2.73 -14.93 4.24
N SER A 98 -3.73 -15.17 3.38
CA SER A 98 -5.12 -15.23 3.82
C SER A 98 -5.43 -16.62 4.38
N THR A 99 -5.68 -16.68 5.67
CA THR A 99 -6.13 -17.88 6.40
C THR A 99 -7.54 -18.25 5.97
N THR A 100 -8.40 -17.26 5.75
CA THR A 100 -9.82 -17.45 5.39
C THR A 100 -9.98 -17.98 3.97
N ARG A 101 -9.16 -17.50 3.04
CA ARG A 101 -9.22 -17.89 1.62
C ARG A 101 -8.19 -18.95 1.23
N GLY A 102 -7.20 -19.23 2.08
CA GLY A 102 -6.13 -20.20 1.79
C GLY A 102 -5.16 -19.76 0.69
N HIS A 103 -5.06 -18.46 0.43
CA HIS A 103 -4.23 -17.89 -0.64
C HIS A 103 -3.04 -17.12 -0.09
N THR A 104 -1.91 -17.19 -0.79
CA THR A 104 -0.71 -16.38 -0.49
C THR A 104 -0.55 -15.26 -1.50
N TYR A 105 -0.58 -14.03 -1.02
CA TYR A 105 -0.31 -12.81 -1.78
C TYR A 105 1.14 -12.40 -1.65
N ARG A 106 1.77 -12.01 -2.75
CA ARG A 106 3.14 -11.49 -2.78
C ARG A 106 3.19 -10.21 -3.57
N LEU A 107 3.60 -9.12 -2.91
CA LEU A 107 3.99 -7.89 -3.57
C LEU A 107 5.50 -7.92 -3.80
N VAL A 108 5.92 -8.03 -5.06
CA VAL A 108 7.32 -8.18 -5.45
C VAL A 108 7.76 -6.97 -6.25
N PRO A 109 8.85 -6.29 -5.86
CA PRO A 109 9.39 -5.17 -6.63
C PRO A 109 9.76 -5.60 -8.05
N ASP A 110 9.28 -4.86 -9.06
CA ASP A 110 9.47 -5.19 -10.48
C ASP A 110 10.39 -4.18 -11.19
N SER A 111 9.95 -2.93 -11.36
CA SER A 111 10.73 -1.81 -11.89
C SER A 111 10.92 -0.72 -10.83
N LEU A 112 11.73 0.31 -11.09
CA LEU A 112 12.04 1.38 -10.11
C LEU A 112 10.81 1.90 -9.34
N ALA A 113 9.69 2.10 -10.03
CA ALA A 113 8.46 2.64 -9.45
C ALA A 113 7.38 1.59 -9.16
N THR A 114 7.54 0.34 -9.59
CA THR A 114 6.43 -0.63 -9.61
C THR A 114 6.72 -1.91 -8.84
N SER A 115 5.64 -2.56 -8.42
CA SER A 115 5.64 -3.89 -7.82
C SER A 115 4.56 -4.76 -8.45
N ARG A 116 4.87 -6.03 -8.70
CA ARG A 116 3.90 -7.04 -9.13
C ARG A 116 3.17 -7.63 -7.93
N LEU A 117 1.86 -7.75 -8.03
CA LEU A 117 1.05 -8.55 -7.12
C LEU A 117 0.87 -9.96 -7.68
N LEU A 118 1.22 -10.97 -6.89
CA LEU A 118 1.00 -12.36 -7.21
C LEU A 118 0.07 -13.00 -6.19
N ARG A 119 -0.83 -13.87 -6.63
CA ARG A 119 -1.60 -14.80 -5.80
C ARG A 119 -1.18 -16.23 -6.11
N ASP A 120 -0.64 -16.93 -5.13
CA ASP A 120 -0.12 -18.30 -5.27
C ASP A 120 0.89 -18.45 -6.42
N GLY A 121 1.69 -17.40 -6.65
CA GLY A 121 2.69 -17.35 -7.73
C GLY A 121 2.14 -16.94 -9.10
N ARG A 122 0.83 -16.75 -9.24
CA ARG A 122 0.22 -16.20 -10.45
C ARG A 122 0.18 -14.67 -10.39
N LEU A 123 0.66 -14.00 -11.44
CA LEU A 123 0.54 -12.55 -11.59
C LEU A 123 -0.93 -12.13 -11.70
N LEU A 124 -1.31 -11.13 -10.91
CA LEU A 124 -2.63 -10.52 -10.94
C LEU A 124 -2.58 -9.09 -11.51
N GLY A 125 -1.53 -8.33 -11.20
CA GLY A 125 -1.38 -6.96 -11.69
C GLY A 125 -0.09 -6.31 -11.23
N VAL A 126 0.13 -5.08 -11.70
CA VAL A 126 1.26 -4.23 -11.41
C VAL A 126 0.78 -2.98 -10.68
N PHE A 127 1.38 -2.69 -9.54
CA PHE A 127 1.01 -1.59 -8.66
C PHE A 127 2.08 -0.51 -8.66
N THR A 128 1.63 0.74 -8.53
CA THR A 128 2.48 1.92 -8.31
C THR A 128 1.98 2.67 -7.09
N SER A 129 2.88 3.00 -6.16
CA SER A 129 2.63 3.74 -4.93
C SER A 129 3.92 4.37 -4.44
N SER A 130 3.87 5.66 -4.13
CA SER A 130 4.97 6.36 -3.46
C SER A 130 4.87 6.33 -1.94
N GLY A 131 3.84 5.66 -1.41
CA GLY A 131 3.56 5.60 0.01
C GLY A 131 2.84 6.84 0.55
N ASP A 132 2.28 7.68 -0.30
CA ASP A 132 1.51 8.89 0.02
C ASP A 132 0.00 8.62 0.12
N GLY A 133 -0.40 7.37 0.34
CA GLY A 133 -1.81 6.95 0.29
C GLY A 133 -2.39 6.86 -1.12
N HIS A 134 -1.67 7.31 -2.17
CA HIS A 134 -2.10 7.12 -3.54
C HIS A 134 -1.51 5.84 -4.14
N VAL A 135 -2.38 5.02 -4.73
CA VAL A 135 -2.02 3.75 -5.36
C VAL A 135 -2.73 3.64 -6.69
N THR A 136 -2.05 3.16 -7.73
CA THR A 136 -2.65 2.76 -9.01
C THR A 136 -2.34 1.29 -9.30
N ALA A 137 -3.23 0.63 -10.03
CA ALA A 137 -3.08 -0.77 -10.42
C ALA A 137 -3.37 -0.96 -11.91
N ASP A 138 -2.52 -1.73 -12.58
CA ASP A 138 -2.74 -2.27 -13.91
C ASP A 138 -2.95 -3.78 -13.78
N TRP A 139 -4.15 -4.25 -14.10
CA TRP A 139 -4.57 -5.63 -13.88
C TRP A 139 -4.30 -6.49 -15.11
N GLU A 140 -3.88 -7.74 -14.88
CA GLU A 140 -3.77 -8.71 -15.96
C GLU A 140 -5.13 -8.91 -16.63
N THR A 141 -5.18 -8.63 -17.92
CA THR A 141 -6.41 -8.64 -18.70
C THR A 141 -6.91 -10.06 -18.97
N PRO A 142 -8.23 -10.23 -19.16
CA PRO A 142 -8.89 -11.53 -19.32
C PRO A 142 -8.58 -12.29 -20.61
N ASP A 143 -7.73 -11.76 -21.50
CA ASP A 143 -7.28 -12.48 -22.72
C ASP A 143 -6.27 -13.59 -22.41
N ALA A 144 -5.70 -13.60 -21.20
CA ALA A 144 -5.02 -14.77 -20.66
C ALA A 144 -6.04 -15.82 -20.19
N PRO A 145 -5.79 -17.14 -20.28
CA PRO A 145 -6.70 -18.22 -19.86
C PRO A 145 -6.93 -18.29 -18.33
N ALA A 146 -6.73 -17.19 -17.63
CA ALA A 146 -6.48 -17.13 -16.22
C ALA A 146 -7.60 -16.31 -15.55
N ARG A 147 -8.27 -16.88 -14.54
CA ARG A 147 -9.40 -16.27 -13.80
C ARG A 147 -9.15 -14.79 -13.46
N PRO A 148 -10.08 -13.85 -13.73
CA PRO A 148 -9.88 -12.42 -13.44
C PRO A 148 -9.59 -12.16 -11.94
N PRO A 149 -8.95 -11.03 -11.60
CA PRO A 149 -8.76 -10.63 -10.21
C PRO A 149 -10.11 -10.45 -9.50
N GLU A 150 -10.16 -10.79 -8.22
CA GLU A 150 -11.34 -10.70 -7.36
C GLU A 150 -11.25 -9.49 -6.42
N PRO A 151 -12.38 -9.02 -5.82
CA PRO A 151 -12.35 -7.90 -4.89
C PRO A 151 -11.40 -8.07 -3.70
N TYR A 152 -11.20 -9.31 -3.25
CA TYR A 152 -10.21 -9.62 -2.19
C TYR A 152 -8.76 -9.44 -2.68
N ASP A 153 -8.50 -9.75 -3.96
CA ASP A 153 -7.18 -9.54 -4.55
C ASP A 153 -6.87 -8.04 -4.64
N ALA A 154 -7.87 -7.24 -5.02
CA ALA A 154 -7.80 -5.78 -5.04
C ALA A 154 -7.49 -5.23 -3.65
N SER A 155 -8.31 -5.56 -2.65
CA SER A 155 -8.15 -5.03 -1.29
C SER A 155 -6.76 -5.35 -0.71
N MET A 156 -6.26 -6.58 -0.90
CA MET A 156 -4.92 -6.98 -0.50
C MET A 156 -3.83 -6.23 -1.27
N GLY A 157 -3.96 -6.12 -2.60
CA GLY A 157 -2.99 -5.43 -3.44
C GLY A 157 -2.81 -3.98 -3.05
N TYR A 158 -3.92 -3.26 -2.93
CA TYR A 158 -3.95 -1.86 -2.53
C TYR A 158 -3.38 -1.67 -1.11
N ALA A 159 -3.76 -2.50 -0.15
CA ALA A 159 -3.24 -2.41 1.20
C ALA A 159 -1.72 -2.63 1.27
N LEU A 160 -1.20 -3.65 0.58
CA LEU A 160 0.24 -3.93 0.57
C LEU A 160 1.03 -2.83 -0.14
N ALA A 161 0.52 -2.30 -1.26
CA ALA A 161 1.17 -1.23 -2.00
C ALA A 161 1.16 0.10 -1.23
N ALA A 162 0.07 0.43 -0.52
CA ALA A 162 0.00 1.61 0.32
C ALA A 162 0.92 1.49 1.55
N ALA A 163 0.88 0.35 2.25
CA ALA A 163 1.64 0.15 3.49
C ALA A 163 3.16 0.12 3.29
N PHE A 164 3.63 -0.48 2.18
CA PHE A 164 5.06 -0.73 1.98
C PHE A 164 5.68 0.08 0.84
N GLY A 165 4.86 0.76 0.05
CA GLY A 165 5.28 1.45 -1.16
C GLY A 165 5.72 0.48 -2.26
N THR A 166 5.86 0.99 -3.48
CA THR A 166 6.43 0.24 -4.61
C THR A 166 7.76 0.83 -5.06
N GLY A 167 8.32 1.77 -4.30
CA GLY A 167 9.56 2.46 -4.59
C GLY A 167 9.44 3.58 -5.62
N ALA A 168 8.22 3.97 -6.01
CA ALA A 168 8.01 5.19 -6.78
C ALA A 168 8.49 6.39 -5.95
N GLU A 169 9.23 7.31 -6.57
CA GLU A 169 9.54 8.57 -5.91
C GLU A 169 8.23 9.35 -5.70
N PRO A 170 8.08 10.02 -4.54
CA PRO A 170 6.92 10.86 -4.32
C PRO A 170 6.83 11.93 -5.41
N MET A 171 5.67 12.05 -6.06
CA MET A 171 5.46 13.07 -7.11
C MET A 171 5.78 14.48 -6.60
N TRP A 172 5.66 14.75 -5.30
CA TRP A 172 6.01 16.03 -4.70
C TRP A 172 7.50 16.37 -4.78
N ARG A 173 8.42 15.40 -4.91
CA ARG A 173 9.85 15.70 -5.14
C ARG A 173 10.10 16.34 -6.51
N LEU A 174 9.35 15.92 -7.54
CA LEU A 174 9.44 16.53 -8.87
C LEU A 174 8.88 17.96 -8.89
N VAL A 175 7.87 18.24 -8.04
CA VAL A 175 7.31 19.59 -7.88
C VAL A 175 8.23 20.48 -7.04
N LEU A 176 8.87 19.93 -5.99
CA LEU A 176 9.79 20.68 -5.15
C LEU A 176 11.07 21.08 -5.89
N ASP A 177 11.63 20.19 -6.72
CA ASP A 177 12.79 20.53 -7.57
C ASP A 177 12.43 21.62 -8.60
N ALA A 178 11.24 21.58 -9.19
CA ALA A 178 10.78 22.62 -10.13
C ALA A 178 10.52 23.98 -9.47
N VAL A 179 10.09 24.01 -8.20
CA VAL A 179 9.91 25.25 -7.42
C VAL A 179 11.24 25.81 -6.93
N LEU A 180 12.20 24.94 -6.58
CA LEU A 180 13.56 25.34 -6.19
C LEU A 180 14.36 25.86 -7.38
N ASP A 181 14.18 25.30 -8.59
CA ASP A 181 14.80 25.80 -9.83
C ASP A 181 14.20 27.13 -10.33
N LEU A 182 13.03 27.53 -9.84
CA LEU A 182 12.37 28.80 -10.18
C LEU A 182 12.71 29.93 -9.19
N TRP A 183 13.42 29.64 -8.10
CA TRP A 183 13.90 30.63 -7.14
C TRP A 183 15.38 30.94 -7.42
N PRO A 184 15.75 32.18 -7.78
CA PRO A 184 17.11 32.54 -8.14
C PRO A 184 18.09 32.55 -6.96
#